data_AF-A0A962RKQ4-F1
#
_entry.id   AF-A0A962RKQ4-F1
#
_cell.length_a   1.000
_cell.length_b   1.000
_cell.length_c   1.000
_cell.angle_alpha   90.00
_cell.angle_beta   90.00
_cell.angle_gamma   90.00
#
_symmetry.space_group_name_H-M   'P 1'
#
loop_
_entity.id
_entity.type
_entity.pdbx_description
1 polymer ?
#
loop_
_entity_poly.entity_id
_entity_poly.type
_entity_poly.pdbx_seq_one_letter_code
_entity_poly.pdbx_strand_id
1 'polypeptide(L)'
;MLEPIDEWTWGDNSVLLDPDSAPFIGAVSLLLGVVAAYMLYPREHDLRTIEFLRALPVRASSVFCVKVMAAALVLSGVHLLDALLVLALHGFNDSSMLGAQFTTRAWLVETLLVGGVLLIGLGYGMLLSWLRGFGLLLAAIVLAMVEVLTRVWPELAWLDPLSLLSVEHHGVTALIPRESWVLHIAASGLCLLLAARLWSRQDTQVSGPARPRRWPMRVASGAAVVVLIVFGGVLSNSWWSGWSSDWSGPSASTSIESSAVERLQTGYFVFGYRAADRQAALALAASADDAYRALARLLGVAIGPGGESRVFADLTENSPEHLGIAGWYTLRMDRSVLDDVALRSLVFHHEAAHVLAAQASEQRLTDHVADGQFFVEGLAEWAAQRLAGDEHGARQLREQAALAWQRHELRFDDLLWRSALLERHDEWLSYAIGFVWVESLASLCGDDAPGRLLAAMRRPDAPTGLVGRAFWEDGLQAIGCELTRVNARLAAGLDALPVADLDVPRV
;
A
#
# COMPACT_ATOMS: atom_id res chain seq x y z
N MET A 1 27.08 5.62 -1.81
CA MET A 1 25.70 5.26 -1.47
C MET A 1 25.68 3.76 -1.28
N LEU A 2 26.01 3.32 -0.08
CA LEU A 2 25.74 1.99 0.42
C LEU A 2 24.94 2.29 1.67
N GLU A 3 23.61 2.27 1.57
CA GLU A 3 22.78 2.11 2.77
C GLU A 3 23.27 0.84 3.48
N PRO A 4 23.34 0.84 4.82
CA PRO A 4 23.71 -0.36 5.55
C PRO A 4 22.75 -1.48 5.15
N ILE A 5 23.29 -2.63 4.74
CA ILE A 5 22.49 -3.84 4.39
C ILE A 5 21.57 -4.26 5.55
N ASP A 6 21.84 -3.76 6.76
CA ASP A 6 21.10 -4.01 7.99
C ASP A 6 19.78 -3.23 8.11
N GLU A 7 19.48 -2.26 7.22
CA GLU A 7 18.21 -1.48 7.27
C GLU A 7 17.09 -2.04 6.38
N TRP A 8 17.38 -3.00 5.49
CA TRP A 8 16.36 -3.57 4.61
C TRP A 8 15.54 -4.64 5.34
N THR A 9 14.30 -4.31 5.69
CA THR A 9 13.40 -5.25 6.36
C THR A 9 12.64 -6.11 5.34
N TRP A 10 12.10 -7.24 5.79
CA TRP A 10 11.22 -8.06 4.96
C TRP A 10 9.93 -7.32 4.60
N GLY A 11 9.46 -6.41 5.47
CA GLY A 11 8.29 -5.56 5.21
C GLY A 11 8.43 -4.72 3.95
N ASP A 12 9.63 -4.16 3.72
CA ASP A 12 9.90 -3.27 2.58
C ASP A 12 10.00 -4.03 1.24
N ASN A 13 10.27 -5.33 1.28
CA ASN A 13 10.49 -6.17 0.09
C ASN A 13 9.34 -7.13 -0.21
N SER A 14 8.49 -7.42 0.76
CA SER A 14 7.45 -8.44 0.64
C SER A 14 6.18 -7.86 0.03
N VAL A 15 5.77 -8.41 -1.12
CA VAL A 15 4.47 -8.13 -1.76
C VAL A 15 3.28 -8.44 -0.82
N LEU A 16 3.48 -9.32 0.16
CA LEU A 16 2.46 -9.62 1.16
C LEU A 16 2.33 -8.50 2.19
N LEU A 17 3.45 -7.90 2.61
CA LEU A 17 3.44 -6.92 3.70
C LEU A 17 3.31 -5.48 3.21
N ASP A 18 3.74 -5.20 1.98
CA ASP A 18 3.60 -3.91 1.32
C ASP A 18 2.52 -3.97 0.20
N PRO A 19 1.26 -3.67 0.53
CA PRO A 19 0.17 -3.70 -0.44
C PRO A 19 0.31 -2.64 -1.56
N ASP A 20 1.12 -1.59 -1.34
CA ASP A 20 1.28 -0.51 -2.32
C ASP A 20 2.24 -0.91 -3.46
N SER A 21 3.23 -1.77 -3.18
CA SER A 21 4.13 -2.30 -4.23
C SER A 21 3.53 -3.48 -5.01
N ALA A 22 2.53 -4.17 -4.47
CA ALA A 22 1.95 -5.38 -5.06
C ALA A 22 1.43 -5.19 -6.51
N PRO A 23 0.67 -4.13 -6.86
CA PRO A 23 0.21 -3.91 -8.23
C PRO A 23 1.35 -3.69 -9.22
N PHE A 24 2.41 -2.99 -8.80
CA PHE A 24 3.57 -2.73 -9.63
C PHE A 24 4.36 -4.02 -9.90
N ILE A 25 4.66 -4.80 -8.85
CA ILE A 25 5.36 -6.09 -8.99
C ILE A 25 4.54 -7.06 -9.82
N GLY A 26 3.21 -7.07 -9.65
CA GLY A 26 2.28 -7.86 -10.47
C GLY A 26 2.33 -7.48 -11.94
N ALA A 27 2.29 -6.18 -12.25
CA ALA A 27 2.38 -5.66 -13.62
C ALA A 27 3.71 -6.03 -14.28
N VAL A 28 4.84 -5.82 -13.57
CA VAL A 28 6.18 -6.16 -14.07
C VAL A 28 6.30 -7.67 -14.31
N SER A 29 5.84 -8.50 -13.38
CA SER A 29 5.87 -9.96 -13.50
C SER A 29 5.03 -10.45 -14.68
N LEU A 30 3.82 -9.93 -14.84
CA LEU A 30 2.95 -10.25 -15.97
C LEU A 30 3.61 -9.85 -17.29
N LEU A 31 4.20 -8.64 -17.35
CA LEU A 31 4.90 -8.13 -18.52
C LEU A 31 6.13 -8.98 -18.88
N LEU A 32 6.94 -9.39 -17.90
CA LEU A 32 8.08 -10.27 -18.12
C LEU A 32 7.65 -11.61 -18.74
N GLY A 33 6.56 -12.20 -18.26
CA GLY A 33 5.96 -13.38 -18.86
C GLY A 33 5.56 -13.16 -20.33
N VAL A 34 4.90 -12.03 -20.63
CA VAL A 34 4.52 -11.66 -22.00
C VAL A 34 5.76 -11.45 -22.89
N VAL A 35 6.77 -10.74 -22.41
CA VAL A 35 8.02 -10.47 -23.14
C VAL A 35 8.74 -11.77 -23.45
N ALA A 36 8.84 -12.72 -22.51
CA ALA A 36 9.45 -14.02 -22.75
C ALA A 36 8.77 -14.78 -23.90
N ALA A 37 7.43 -14.75 -23.96
CA ALA A 37 6.69 -15.32 -25.09
C ALA A 37 6.99 -14.61 -26.42
N TYR A 38 7.09 -13.28 -26.41
CA TYR A 38 7.45 -12.47 -27.58
C TYR A 38 8.91 -12.62 -28.01
N MET A 39 9.79 -13.15 -27.17
CA MET A 39 11.15 -13.50 -27.58
C MET A 39 11.23 -14.88 -28.23
N LEU A 40 10.31 -15.79 -27.89
CA LEU A 40 10.26 -17.16 -28.43
C LEU A 40 9.71 -17.24 -29.86
N TYR A 41 8.72 -16.41 -30.23
CA TYR A 41 7.86 -16.70 -31.38
C TYR A 41 8.09 -15.82 -32.63
N PRO A 42 8.04 -14.48 -32.53
CA PRO A 42 8.19 -13.58 -33.67
C PRO A 42 9.53 -13.76 -34.39
N ARG A 43 10.61 -13.96 -33.62
CA ARG A 43 11.98 -14.03 -34.15
C ARG A 43 12.17 -15.15 -35.16
N GLU A 44 11.54 -16.31 -34.96
CA GLU A 44 11.70 -17.43 -35.91
C GLU A 44 10.91 -17.25 -37.20
N HIS A 45 9.77 -16.58 -37.11
CA HIS A 45 9.01 -16.18 -38.28
C HIS A 45 9.77 -15.12 -39.09
N ASP A 46 10.41 -14.17 -38.41
CA ASP A 46 11.15 -13.08 -39.04
C ASP A 46 12.47 -13.58 -39.66
N LEU A 47 13.15 -14.50 -39.00
CA LEU A 47 14.39 -15.13 -39.49
C LEU A 47 14.15 -16.32 -40.44
N ARG A 48 12.89 -16.68 -40.70
CA ARG A 48 12.49 -17.87 -41.49
C ARG A 48 13.07 -19.21 -40.97
N THR A 49 13.55 -19.26 -39.73
CA THR A 49 14.04 -20.50 -39.11
C THR A 49 12.91 -21.48 -38.80
N ILE A 50 11.66 -21.01 -38.84
CA ILE A 50 10.48 -21.86 -38.65
C ILE A 50 10.35 -22.94 -39.73
N GLU A 51 10.78 -22.68 -40.97
CA GLU A 51 10.79 -23.67 -42.06
C GLU A 51 11.79 -24.79 -41.77
N PHE A 52 12.96 -24.42 -41.22
CA PHE A 52 13.97 -25.39 -40.80
C PHE A 52 13.46 -26.27 -39.65
N LEU A 53 12.84 -25.68 -38.62
CA LEU A 53 12.27 -26.44 -37.50
C LEU A 53 11.17 -27.41 -37.95
N ARG A 54 10.43 -27.07 -39.02
CA ARG A 54 9.41 -27.95 -39.62
C ARG A 54 9.97 -29.06 -40.48
N ALA A 55 11.17 -28.89 -41.03
CA ALA A 55 11.83 -29.93 -41.81
C ALA A 55 12.38 -31.07 -40.93
N LEU A 56 12.52 -30.83 -39.61
CA LEU A 56 12.96 -31.85 -38.66
C LEU A 56 11.85 -32.91 -38.47
N PRO A 57 12.21 -34.20 -38.27
CA PRO A 57 11.26 -35.29 -38.06
C PRO A 57 10.65 -35.28 -36.65
N VAL A 58 10.22 -34.11 -36.17
CA VAL A 58 9.60 -33.90 -34.87
C VAL A 58 8.22 -33.28 -35.03
N ARG A 59 7.29 -33.64 -34.16
CA ARG A 59 5.93 -33.08 -34.20
C ARG A 59 5.98 -31.59 -33.85
N ALA A 60 5.25 -30.74 -34.57
CA ALA A 60 5.16 -29.31 -34.29
C ALA A 60 4.72 -29.03 -32.84
N SER A 61 3.80 -29.84 -32.30
CA SER A 61 3.36 -29.76 -30.90
C SER A 61 4.50 -29.99 -29.92
N SER A 62 5.43 -30.91 -30.22
CA SER A 62 6.59 -31.17 -29.37
C SER A 62 7.53 -29.96 -29.34
N VAL A 63 7.77 -29.33 -30.50
CA VAL A 63 8.59 -28.11 -30.57
C VAL A 63 7.94 -26.97 -29.77
N PHE A 64 6.61 -26.80 -29.88
CA PHE A 64 5.87 -25.81 -29.10
C PHE A 64 6.00 -26.06 -27.59
N CYS A 65 5.73 -27.29 -27.15
CA CYS A 65 5.82 -27.65 -25.73
C CYS A 65 7.23 -27.42 -25.17
N VAL A 66 8.28 -27.84 -25.90
CA VAL A 66 9.67 -27.64 -25.46
C VAL A 66 9.99 -26.16 -25.28
N LYS A 67 9.51 -25.28 -26.16
CA LYS A 67 9.71 -23.84 -26.02
C LYS A 67 8.98 -23.22 -24.84
N VAL A 68 7.70 -23.57 -24.67
CA VAL A 68 6.91 -23.07 -23.54
C VAL A 68 7.54 -23.54 -22.23
N MET A 69 7.95 -24.80 -22.14
CA MET A 69 8.68 -25.32 -20.98
C MET A 69 10.01 -24.62 -20.77
N ALA A 70 10.79 -24.35 -21.83
CA ALA A 70 12.05 -23.64 -21.71
C ALA A 70 11.86 -22.22 -21.17
N ALA A 71 10.89 -21.45 -21.67
CA ALA A 71 10.59 -20.13 -21.13
C ALA A 71 10.06 -20.20 -19.69
N ALA A 72 9.16 -21.13 -19.39
CA ALA A 72 8.66 -21.33 -18.03
C ALA A 72 9.79 -21.66 -17.05
N LEU A 73 10.74 -22.52 -17.45
CA LEU A 73 11.92 -22.87 -16.66
C LEU A 73 12.86 -21.69 -16.44
N VAL A 74 13.10 -20.87 -17.48
CA VAL A 74 13.94 -19.67 -17.34
C VAL A 74 13.27 -18.65 -16.41
N LEU A 75 11.99 -18.34 -16.60
CA LEU A 75 11.25 -17.41 -15.75
C LEU A 75 11.21 -17.89 -14.30
N SER A 76 10.84 -19.16 -14.09
CA SER A 76 10.75 -19.74 -12.75
C SER A 76 12.12 -19.85 -12.08
N GLY A 77 13.18 -20.14 -12.87
CA GLY A 77 14.54 -20.26 -12.37
C GLY A 77 15.14 -18.93 -11.93
N VAL A 78 14.92 -17.86 -12.71
CA VAL A 78 15.35 -16.49 -12.33
C VAL A 78 14.60 -16.04 -11.10
N HIS A 79 13.27 -16.22 -11.07
CA HIS A 79 12.45 -15.86 -9.91
C HIS A 79 12.84 -16.65 -8.65
N LEU A 80 13.05 -17.97 -8.77
CA LEU A 80 13.48 -18.78 -7.64
C LEU A 80 14.86 -18.38 -7.13
N LEU A 81 15.79 -18.01 -8.02
CA LEU A 81 17.11 -17.53 -7.60
C LEU A 81 17.01 -16.23 -6.81
N ASP A 82 16.17 -15.30 -7.25
CA ASP A 82 15.87 -14.06 -6.54
C ASP A 82 15.25 -14.34 -5.16
N ALA A 83 14.20 -15.16 -5.11
CA ALA A 83 13.56 -15.58 -3.87
C ALA A 83 14.54 -16.28 -2.90
N LEU A 84 15.47 -17.10 -3.41
CA LEU A 84 16.50 -17.75 -2.59
C LEU A 84 17.56 -16.76 -2.10
N LEU A 85 17.90 -15.73 -2.88
CA LEU A 85 18.80 -14.66 -2.46
C LEU A 85 18.17 -13.87 -1.32
N VAL A 86 16.89 -13.50 -1.45
CA VAL A 86 16.10 -12.86 -0.41
C VAL A 86 16.03 -13.71 0.85
N LEU A 87 15.74 -15.02 0.72
CA LEU A 87 15.76 -15.96 1.84
C LEU A 87 17.13 -16.03 2.51
N ALA A 88 18.22 -16.00 1.73
CA ALA A 88 19.57 -15.99 2.29
C ALA A 88 19.86 -14.67 3.03
N LEU A 89 19.53 -13.53 2.44
CA LEU A 89 19.74 -12.21 3.04
C LEU A 89 19.01 -12.07 4.38
N HIS A 90 17.72 -12.41 4.44
CA HIS A 90 16.96 -12.37 5.69
C HIS A 90 17.27 -13.54 6.62
N GLY A 91 17.66 -14.69 6.08
CA GLY A 91 17.98 -15.88 6.86
C GLY A 91 19.27 -15.75 7.69
N PHE A 92 20.19 -14.88 7.27
CA PHE A 92 21.42 -14.56 8.00
C PHE A 92 21.30 -13.31 8.87
N ASN A 93 20.17 -12.61 8.85
CA ASN A 93 19.95 -11.42 9.64
C ASN A 93 19.11 -11.74 10.89
N ASP A 94 19.75 -11.77 12.06
CA ASP A 94 19.11 -12.13 13.34
C ASP A 94 17.94 -11.18 13.69
N SER A 95 18.01 -9.90 13.30
CA SER A 95 16.93 -8.93 13.56
C SER A 95 15.69 -9.17 12.69
N SER A 96 15.85 -9.75 11.49
CA SER A 96 14.72 -10.15 10.63
C SER A 96 13.96 -11.38 11.14
N MET A 97 14.62 -12.26 11.92
CA MET A 97 13.99 -13.47 12.48
C MET A 97 13.33 -13.23 13.85
N LEU A 98 13.76 -12.20 14.59
CA LEU A 98 13.26 -11.88 15.93
C LEU A 98 12.01 -10.98 15.89
N GLY A 99 11.89 -10.08 14.90
CA GLY A 99 10.63 -9.42 14.59
C GLY A 99 9.71 -10.40 13.84
N ALA A 100 8.46 -10.56 14.25
CA ALA A 100 7.49 -11.54 13.73
C ALA A 100 7.13 -11.42 12.22
N GLN A 101 7.91 -10.67 11.44
CA GLN A 101 7.65 -10.30 10.05
C GLN A 101 8.10 -11.37 9.04
N PHE A 102 9.28 -12.00 9.22
CA PHE A 102 9.77 -13.01 8.29
C PHE A 102 9.33 -14.42 8.69
N THR A 103 8.51 -15.08 7.86
CA THR A 103 8.23 -16.51 8.01
C THR A 103 8.51 -17.25 6.70
N THR A 104 9.09 -18.45 6.80
CA THR A 104 9.32 -19.32 5.63
C THR A 104 8.02 -19.65 4.89
N ARG A 105 6.89 -19.63 5.60
CA ARG A 105 5.56 -19.77 5.01
C ARG A 105 5.17 -18.56 4.16
N ALA A 106 5.34 -17.33 4.67
CA ALA A 106 5.05 -16.12 3.92
C ALA A 106 5.94 -16.03 2.67
N TRP A 107 7.25 -16.26 2.84
CA TRP A 107 8.21 -16.36 1.74
C TRP A 107 7.78 -17.36 0.66
N LEU A 108 7.37 -18.56 1.05
CA LEU A 108 6.92 -19.59 0.11
C LEU A 108 5.64 -19.18 -0.62
N VAL A 109 4.66 -18.63 0.09
CA VAL A 109 3.40 -18.16 -0.50
C VAL A 109 3.68 -17.06 -1.52
N GLU A 110 4.47 -16.05 -1.15
CA GLU A 110 4.85 -14.96 -2.05
C GLU A 110 5.59 -15.47 -3.29
N THR A 111 6.56 -16.37 -3.10
CA THR A 111 7.31 -17.00 -4.19
C THR A 111 6.36 -17.70 -5.17
N LEU A 112 5.36 -18.43 -4.66
CA LEU A 112 4.37 -19.13 -5.48
C LEU A 112 3.43 -18.16 -6.21
N LEU A 113 3.02 -17.06 -5.56
CA LEU A 113 2.16 -16.05 -6.16
C LEU A 113 2.87 -15.32 -7.30
N VAL A 114 4.07 -14.77 -7.08
CA VAL A 114 4.81 -14.08 -8.13
C VAL A 114 5.17 -15.04 -9.27
N GLY A 115 5.60 -16.26 -8.95
CA GLY A 115 5.85 -17.32 -9.93
C GLY A 115 4.61 -17.67 -10.75
N GLY A 116 3.43 -17.72 -10.13
CA GLY A 116 2.17 -17.96 -10.82
C GLY A 116 1.80 -16.82 -11.78
N VAL A 117 1.99 -15.56 -11.39
CA VAL A 117 1.73 -14.39 -12.25
C VAL A 117 2.64 -14.41 -13.48
N LEU A 118 3.93 -14.74 -13.32
CA LEU A 118 4.87 -14.92 -14.44
C LEU A 118 4.37 -15.97 -15.45
N LEU A 119 3.88 -17.12 -14.97
CA LEU A 119 3.37 -18.20 -15.82
C LEU A 119 2.03 -17.85 -16.48
N ILE A 120 1.17 -17.09 -15.81
CA ILE A 120 -0.05 -16.53 -16.39
C ILE A 120 0.31 -15.57 -17.53
N GLY A 121 1.24 -14.65 -17.28
CA GLY A 121 1.76 -13.71 -18.28
C GLY A 121 2.37 -14.43 -19.49
N LEU A 122 3.12 -15.52 -19.27
CA LEU A 122 3.64 -16.37 -20.34
C LEU A 122 2.50 -16.95 -21.20
N GLY A 123 1.44 -17.48 -20.60
CA GLY A 123 0.31 -18.04 -21.35
C GLY A 123 -0.43 -17.02 -22.20
N TYR A 124 -0.69 -15.82 -21.66
CA TYR A 124 -1.24 -14.71 -22.43
C TYR A 124 -0.31 -14.28 -23.55
N GLY A 125 0.97 -14.09 -23.23
CA GLY A 125 2.00 -13.73 -24.18
C GLY A 125 2.11 -14.71 -25.36
N MET A 126 1.97 -16.02 -25.13
CA MET A 126 2.06 -17.02 -26.20
C MET A 126 0.97 -16.85 -27.26
N LEU A 127 -0.27 -16.55 -26.85
CA LEU A 127 -1.34 -16.26 -27.81
C LEU A 127 -1.15 -14.91 -28.50
N LEU A 128 -0.78 -13.88 -27.72
CA LEU A 128 -0.61 -12.51 -28.25
C LEU A 128 0.58 -12.43 -29.22
N SER A 129 1.68 -13.13 -28.93
CA SER A 129 2.88 -13.14 -29.77
C SER A 129 2.60 -13.67 -31.19
N TRP A 130 1.63 -14.56 -31.35
CA TRP A 130 1.16 -15.03 -32.65
C TRP A 130 0.55 -13.89 -33.50
N LEU A 131 -0.12 -12.93 -32.85
CA LEU A 131 -0.68 -11.72 -33.48
C LEU A 131 0.37 -10.62 -33.68
N ARG A 132 1.61 -10.82 -33.23
CA ARG A 132 2.73 -9.85 -33.29
C ARG A 132 2.34 -8.50 -32.67
N GLY A 133 2.63 -7.38 -33.34
CA GLY A 133 2.30 -6.04 -32.85
C GLY A 133 0.80 -5.82 -32.60
N PHE A 134 -0.07 -6.49 -33.35
CA PHE A 134 -1.52 -6.45 -33.09
C PHE A 134 -1.91 -7.14 -31.79
N GLY A 135 -1.10 -8.11 -31.33
CA GLY A 135 -1.30 -8.74 -30.02
C GLY A 135 -1.11 -7.75 -28.88
N LEU A 136 -0.06 -6.94 -28.91
CA LEU A 136 0.18 -5.92 -27.87
C LEU A 136 -0.95 -4.87 -27.85
N LEU A 137 -1.41 -4.44 -29.03
CA LEU A 137 -2.56 -3.54 -29.13
C LEU A 137 -3.83 -4.18 -28.54
N LEU A 138 -4.10 -5.45 -28.86
CA LEU A 138 -5.24 -6.18 -28.30
C LEU A 138 -5.15 -6.29 -26.78
N ALA A 139 -3.97 -6.59 -26.24
CA ALA A 139 -3.72 -6.66 -24.80
C ALA A 139 -3.98 -5.31 -24.13
N ALA A 140 -3.47 -4.22 -24.70
CA ALA A 140 -3.72 -2.87 -24.20
C ALA A 140 -5.22 -2.51 -24.19
N ILE A 141 -5.96 -2.88 -25.25
CA ILE A 141 -7.41 -2.64 -25.29
C ILE A 141 -8.14 -3.49 -24.26
N VAL A 142 -7.77 -4.77 -24.08
CA VAL A 142 -8.38 -5.64 -23.07
C VAL A 142 -8.11 -5.11 -21.66
N LEU A 143 -6.88 -4.71 -21.35
CA LEU A 143 -6.54 -4.13 -20.05
C LEU A 143 -7.29 -2.82 -19.80
N ALA A 144 -7.35 -1.92 -20.79
CA ALA A 144 -8.13 -0.70 -20.68
C ALA A 144 -9.63 -0.95 -20.52
N MET A 145 -10.17 -1.99 -21.18
CA MET A 145 -11.56 -2.39 -21.04
C MET A 145 -11.83 -2.95 -19.64
N VAL A 146 -10.95 -3.80 -19.12
CA VAL A 146 -11.04 -4.33 -17.76
C VAL A 146 -10.98 -3.19 -16.74
N GLU A 147 -10.04 -2.26 -16.88
CA GLU A 147 -9.93 -1.07 -16.02
C GLU A 147 -11.21 -0.23 -16.02
N VAL A 148 -11.81 0.02 -17.18
CA VAL A 148 -13.10 0.74 -17.25
C VAL A 148 -14.21 -0.09 -16.61
N LEU A 149 -14.21 -1.41 -16.83
CA LEU A 149 -15.22 -2.32 -16.31
C LEU A 149 -15.17 -2.41 -14.78
N THR A 150 -13.99 -2.49 -14.19
CA THR A 150 -13.78 -2.55 -12.74
C THR A 150 -14.12 -1.22 -12.06
N ARG A 151 -13.87 -0.08 -12.71
CA ARG A 151 -14.33 1.24 -12.23
C ARG A 151 -15.85 1.37 -12.20
N VAL A 152 -16.54 0.83 -13.21
CA VAL A 152 -18.01 0.90 -13.30
C VAL A 152 -18.68 -0.17 -12.41
N TRP A 153 -18.08 -1.37 -12.35
CA TRP A 153 -18.57 -2.51 -11.57
C TRP A 153 -17.43 -3.08 -10.72
N PRO A 154 -17.23 -2.55 -9.51
CA PRO A 154 -16.16 -3.00 -8.60
C PRO A 154 -16.21 -4.49 -8.27
N GLU A 155 -17.41 -5.11 -8.30
CA GLU A 155 -17.61 -6.56 -8.15
C GLU A 155 -16.87 -7.40 -9.22
N LEU A 156 -16.43 -6.77 -10.31
CA LEU A 156 -15.67 -7.40 -11.39
C LEU A 156 -14.16 -7.22 -11.25
N ALA A 157 -13.67 -6.75 -10.10
CA ALA A 157 -12.24 -6.62 -9.81
C ALA A 157 -11.45 -7.93 -10.03
N TRP A 158 -12.11 -9.09 -9.88
CA TRP A 158 -11.51 -10.40 -10.16
C TRP A 158 -11.14 -10.65 -11.63
N LEU A 159 -11.54 -9.77 -12.56
CA LEU A 159 -11.10 -9.78 -13.96
C LEU A 159 -9.76 -9.08 -14.18
N ASP A 160 -9.31 -8.25 -13.24
CA ASP A 160 -8.06 -7.51 -13.35
C ASP A 160 -6.87 -8.42 -13.02
N PRO A 161 -5.98 -8.72 -14.00
CA PRO A 161 -4.80 -9.53 -13.73
C PRO A 161 -3.81 -8.86 -12.76
N LEU A 162 -3.88 -7.54 -12.56
CA LEU A 162 -3.02 -6.82 -11.61
C LEU A 162 -3.45 -7.06 -10.16
N SER A 163 -4.71 -7.45 -9.92
CA SER A 163 -5.22 -7.85 -8.60
C SER A 163 -4.71 -9.20 -8.12
N LEU A 164 -3.98 -9.97 -8.94
CA LEU A 164 -3.49 -11.30 -8.55
C LEU A 164 -2.55 -11.28 -7.34
N LEU A 165 -1.87 -10.15 -7.12
CA LEU A 165 -0.98 -9.93 -5.97
C LEU A 165 -1.58 -9.01 -4.90
N SER A 166 -2.80 -8.48 -5.08
CA SER A 166 -3.46 -7.70 -4.02
C SER A 166 -3.97 -8.65 -2.93
N VAL A 167 -3.09 -8.99 -1.99
CA VAL A 167 -3.39 -9.89 -0.89
C VAL A 167 -3.91 -9.08 0.29
N GLU A 168 -5.16 -9.34 0.68
CA GLU A 168 -5.73 -8.77 1.89
C GLU A 168 -5.29 -9.59 3.11
N HIS A 169 -5.08 -8.93 4.25
CA HIS A 169 -4.66 -9.59 5.48
C HIS A 169 -5.79 -9.57 6.51
N HIS A 170 -6.22 -10.75 6.95
CA HIS A 170 -7.10 -10.90 8.10
C HIS A 170 -6.29 -11.47 9.26
N GLY A 171 -5.76 -10.57 10.10
CA GLY A 171 -4.71 -10.88 11.06
C GLY A 171 -3.50 -11.53 10.37
N VAL A 172 -2.98 -12.61 10.94
CA VAL A 172 -1.82 -13.35 10.40
C VAL A 172 -2.12 -14.18 9.14
N THR A 173 -3.35 -14.13 8.61
CA THR A 173 -3.74 -14.92 7.45
C THR A 173 -3.89 -14.07 6.20
N ALA A 174 -3.00 -14.33 5.23
CA ALA A 174 -3.08 -13.81 3.87
C ALA A 174 -4.30 -14.40 3.14
N LEU A 175 -5.24 -13.54 2.75
CA LEU A 175 -6.38 -13.85 1.90
C LEU A 175 -5.99 -13.66 0.44
N ILE A 176 -5.67 -14.78 -0.21
CA ILE A 176 -5.37 -14.81 -1.63
C ILE A 176 -6.69 -14.69 -2.43
N PRO A 177 -6.79 -13.82 -3.45
CA PRO A 177 -7.99 -13.65 -4.27
C PRO A 177 -8.21 -14.87 -5.18
N ARG A 178 -8.79 -15.95 -4.61
CA ARG A 178 -8.89 -17.27 -5.25
C ARG A 178 -9.65 -17.23 -6.57
N GLU A 179 -10.68 -16.40 -6.66
CA GLU A 179 -11.52 -16.26 -7.85
C GLU A 179 -10.72 -15.73 -9.04
N SER A 180 -9.96 -14.65 -8.83
CA SER A 180 -9.03 -14.09 -9.82
C SER A 180 -8.01 -15.14 -10.24
N TRP A 181 -7.39 -15.84 -9.28
CA TRP A 181 -6.41 -16.88 -9.57
C TRP A 181 -6.96 -18.02 -10.43
N VAL A 182 -8.14 -18.55 -10.08
CA VAL A 182 -8.78 -19.62 -10.86
C VAL A 182 -9.12 -19.14 -12.27
N LEU A 183 -9.68 -17.94 -12.42
CA LEU A 183 -9.97 -17.35 -13.72
C LEU A 183 -8.70 -17.24 -14.56
N HIS A 184 -7.66 -16.58 -14.04
CA HIS A 184 -6.48 -16.23 -14.82
C HIS A 184 -5.63 -17.47 -15.16
N ILE A 185 -5.58 -18.49 -14.28
CA ILE A 185 -5.01 -19.80 -14.60
C ILE A 185 -5.79 -20.47 -15.74
N ALA A 186 -7.13 -20.51 -15.67
CA ALA A 186 -7.97 -21.13 -16.69
C ALA A 186 -7.84 -20.39 -18.05
N ALA A 187 -7.86 -19.07 -18.03
CA ALA A 187 -7.67 -18.22 -19.20
C ALA A 187 -6.28 -18.40 -19.82
N SER A 188 -5.23 -18.44 -19.00
CA SER A 188 -3.86 -18.71 -19.44
C SER A 188 -3.74 -20.08 -20.11
N GLY A 189 -4.33 -21.12 -19.50
CA GLY A 189 -4.40 -22.46 -20.09
C GLY A 189 -5.13 -22.48 -21.43
N LEU A 190 -6.25 -21.76 -21.55
CA LEU A 190 -6.98 -21.61 -22.81
C LEU A 190 -6.13 -20.90 -23.86
N CYS A 191 -5.43 -19.82 -23.50
CA CYS A 191 -4.50 -19.12 -24.40
C CYS A 191 -3.40 -20.03 -24.92
N LEU A 192 -2.80 -20.86 -24.05
CA LEU A 192 -1.79 -21.85 -24.44
C LEU A 192 -2.35 -22.92 -25.39
N LEU A 193 -3.55 -23.44 -25.13
CA LEU A 193 -4.20 -24.41 -26.01
C LEU A 193 -4.51 -23.82 -27.40
N LEU A 194 -4.99 -22.57 -27.45
CA LEU A 194 -5.24 -21.86 -28.69
C LEU A 194 -3.94 -21.59 -29.45
N ALA A 195 -2.90 -21.13 -28.76
CA ALA A 195 -1.57 -20.92 -29.35
C ALA A 195 -0.99 -22.22 -29.92
N ALA A 196 -1.07 -23.34 -29.18
CA ALA A 196 -0.62 -24.66 -29.64
C ALA A 196 -1.38 -25.12 -30.89
N ARG A 197 -2.69 -24.90 -30.94
CA ARG A 197 -3.53 -25.25 -32.10
C ARG A 197 -3.23 -24.38 -33.32
N LEU A 198 -2.95 -23.09 -33.11
CA LEU A 198 -2.55 -22.17 -34.16
C LEU A 198 -1.17 -22.54 -34.73
N TRP A 199 -0.24 -22.98 -33.87
CA TRP A 199 1.06 -23.50 -34.28
C TRP A 199 0.93 -24.78 -35.10
N SER A 200 0.15 -25.76 -34.64
CA SER A 200 0.05 -27.08 -35.28
C SER A 200 -0.69 -27.04 -36.63
N ARG A 201 -1.62 -26.11 -36.84
CA ARG A 201 -2.42 -26.05 -38.09
C ARG A 201 -1.65 -25.53 -39.30
N GLN A 202 -0.50 -24.87 -39.11
CA GLN A 202 0.29 -24.36 -40.24
C GLN A 202 0.97 -25.49 -41.04
N ASP A 203 1.06 -26.72 -40.52
CA ASP A 203 1.69 -27.87 -41.21
C ASP A 203 0.97 -28.31 -42.49
N THR A 204 -0.35 -28.15 -42.59
CA THR A 204 -1.13 -28.70 -43.71
C THR A 204 -1.14 -27.85 -44.99
N GLN A 205 -0.53 -26.67 -45.01
CA GLN A 205 -0.64 -25.73 -46.14
C GLN A 205 0.60 -25.61 -47.03
N VAL A 206 1.70 -26.30 -46.72
CA VAL A 206 2.98 -26.13 -47.44
C VAL A 206 3.07 -26.96 -48.73
N SER A 207 2.13 -27.88 -48.99
CA SER A 207 2.24 -28.81 -50.13
C SER A 207 1.45 -28.42 -51.40
N GLY A 208 0.93 -27.18 -51.52
CA GLY A 208 0.13 -26.76 -52.67
C GLY A 208 0.60 -25.45 -53.32
N PRO A 209 0.51 -25.29 -54.65
CA PRO A 209 0.94 -24.08 -55.35
C PRO A 209 0.19 -22.85 -54.82
N ALA A 210 0.98 -21.87 -54.39
CA ALA A 210 0.58 -20.71 -53.62
C ALA A 210 -0.54 -19.89 -54.28
N ARG A 211 -1.75 -19.95 -53.71
CA ARG A 211 -2.69 -18.82 -53.77
C ARG A 211 -2.49 -18.00 -52.49
N PRO A 212 -2.16 -16.70 -52.57
CA PRO A 212 -2.07 -15.82 -51.40
C PRO A 212 -3.48 -15.57 -50.86
N ARG A 213 -3.99 -16.54 -50.09
CA ARG A 213 -5.32 -16.48 -49.51
C ARG A 213 -5.22 -15.61 -48.26
N ARG A 214 -5.59 -14.32 -48.41
CA ARG A 214 -5.64 -13.24 -47.40
C ARG A 214 -6.58 -13.51 -46.19
N TRP A 215 -6.89 -14.78 -45.91
CA TRP A 215 -7.88 -15.20 -44.92
C TRP A 215 -7.48 -15.00 -43.46
N PRO A 216 -6.24 -15.26 -43.00
CA PRO A 216 -5.92 -15.06 -41.58
C PRO A 216 -5.90 -13.58 -41.19
N MET A 217 -5.61 -12.67 -42.14
CA MET A 217 -5.71 -11.22 -41.91
C MET A 217 -7.15 -10.72 -41.77
N ARG A 218 -8.12 -11.30 -42.49
CA ARG A 218 -9.53 -10.83 -42.48
C ARG A 218 -10.29 -11.20 -41.21
N VAL A 219 -10.00 -12.36 -40.63
CA VAL A 219 -10.63 -12.78 -39.36
C VAL A 219 -10.00 -12.04 -38.18
N ALA A 220 -8.68 -11.85 -38.18
CA ALA A 220 -8.00 -11.05 -37.16
C ALA A 220 -8.39 -9.56 -37.21
N SER A 221 -8.57 -8.99 -38.41
CA SER A 221 -9.08 -7.61 -38.54
C SER A 221 -10.55 -7.47 -38.17
N GLY A 222 -11.39 -8.47 -38.45
CA GLY A 222 -12.80 -8.44 -38.02
C GLY A 222 -12.97 -8.42 -36.50
N ALA A 223 -12.21 -9.26 -35.77
CA ALA A 223 -12.24 -9.26 -34.31
C ALA A 223 -11.67 -7.97 -33.71
N ALA A 224 -10.58 -7.45 -34.27
CA ALA A 224 -9.99 -6.17 -33.84
C ALA A 224 -10.95 -4.99 -34.04
N VAL A 225 -11.70 -4.96 -35.14
CA VAL A 225 -12.70 -3.92 -35.43
C VAL A 225 -13.90 -4.00 -34.47
N VAL A 226 -14.39 -5.20 -34.16
CA VAL A 226 -15.48 -5.36 -33.17
C VAL A 226 -15.04 -4.91 -31.78
N VAL A 227 -13.81 -5.27 -31.37
CA VAL A 227 -13.24 -4.82 -30.10
C VAL A 227 -13.07 -3.29 -30.08
N LEU A 228 -12.59 -2.68 -31.17
CA LEU A 228 -12.47 -1.21 -31.30
C LEU A 228 -13.83 -0.48 -31.30
N ILE A 229 -14.87 -1.06 -31.91
CA ILE A 229 -16.23 -0.48 -31.93
C ILE A 229 -16.86 -0.56 -30.54
N VAL A 230 -16.74 -1.70 -29.85
CA VAL A 230 -17.22 -1.86 -28.48
C VAL A 230 -16.45 -0.92 -27.54
N PHE A 231 -15.13 -0.84 -27.67
CA PHE A 231 -14.28 0.06 -26.90
C PHE A 231 -14.60 1.54 -27.15
N GLY A 232 -14.81 1.95 -28.40
CA GLY A 232 -15.23 3.31 -28.76
C GLY A 232 -16.64 3.64 -28.26
N GLY A 233 -17.56 2.67 -28.24
CA GLY A 233 -18.90 2.84 -27.68
C GLY A 233 -18.89 3.00 -26.16
N VAL A 234 -18.10 2.20 -25.45
CA VAL A 234 -17.95 2.29 -23.99
C VAL A 234 -17.24 3.58 -23.60
N LEU A 235 -16.14 3.95 -24.27
CA LEU A 235 -15.45 5.22 -24.05
C LEU A 235 -16.32 6.43 -24.36
N SER A 236 -17.05 6.44 -25.48
CA SER A 236 -17.89 7.61 -25.80
C SER A 236 -19.04 7.79 -24.80
N ASN A 237 -19.56 6.72 -24.21
CA ASN A 237 -20.59 6.79 -23.19
C ASN A 237 -20.03 7.18 -21.81
N SER A 238 -18.83 6.71 -21.43
CA SER A 238 -18.18 7.03 -20.14
C SER A 238 -17.47 8.39 -20.14
N TRP A 239 -16.87 8.84 -21.25
CA TRP A 239 -16.29 10.19 -21.36
C TRP A 239 -17.37 11.27 -21.34
N TRP A 240 -18.54 11.03 -21.96
CA TRP A 240 -19.61 12.04 -22.03
C TRP A 240 -20.41 12.15 -20.72
N SER A 241 -20.54 11.07 -19.95
CA SER A 241 -21.22 11.08 -18.65
C SER A 241 -20.27 11.44 -17.49
N GLY A 242 -19.01 10.99 -17.53
CA GLY A 242 -18.03 11.16 -16.44
C GLY A 242 -17.41 12.54 -16.33
N TRP A 243 -17.29 13.32 -17.41
CA TRP A 243 -16.72 14.68 -17.30
C TRP A 243 -17.67 15.69 -16.63
N SER A 244 -18.95 15.36 -16.47
CA SER A 244 -19.94 16.30 -15.93
C SER A 244 -20.38 16.01 -14.49
N SER A 245 -19.93 14.93 -13.81
CA SER A 245 -20.56 14.59 -12.53
C SER A 245 -19.75 13.94 -11.40
N ASP A 246 -18.54 13.37 -11.53
CA ASP A 246 -17.95 12.69 -10.36
C ASP A 246 -16.42 12.77 -10.27
N TRP A 247 -15.98 13.61 -9.33
CA TRP A 247 -14.67 13.56 -8.69
C TRP A 247 -14.86 12.85 -7.33
N SER A 248 -15.08 11.53 -7.38
CA SER A 248 -15.12 10.66 -6.19
C SER A 248 -13.80 9.90 -6.10
N GLY A 249 -13.13 10.02 -4.95
CA GLY A 249 -11.81 9.46 -4.66
C GLY A 249 -11.74 7.93 -4.69
N PRO A 250 -10.54 7.36 -4.51
CA PRO A 250 -10.27 5.94 -4.69
C PRO A 250 -11.16 5.08 -3.77
N SER A 251 -11.82 4.11 -4.39
CA SER A 251 -12.71 3.13 -3.78
C SER A 251 -11.97 2.19 -2.84
N ALA A 252 -12.44 2.13 -1.59
CA ALA A 252 -12.04 1.15 -0.58
C ALA A 252 -12.23 -0.30 -1.07
N SER A 253 -11.20 -1.12 -0.83
CA SER A 253 -11.18 -2.56 -1.09
C SER A 253 -12.27 -3.28 -0.29
N THR A 254 -12.83 -4.32 -0.91
CA THR A 254 -14.09 -4.96 -0.50
C THR A 254 -13.84 -6.43 -0.19
N SER A 255 -13.80 -6.80 1.09
CA SER A 255 -14.23 -8.14 1.53
C SER A 255 -14.79 -8.09 2.96
N ILE A 256 -16.10 -7.84 3.09
CA ILE A 256 -16.82 -7.95 4.36
C ILE A 256 -18.06 -8.81 4.15
N GLU A 257 -18.18 -9.87 4.95
CA GLU A 257 -19.42 -10.58 5.24
C GLU A 257 -20.58 -9.58 5.39
N SER A 258 -21.64 -9.80 4.62
CA SER A 258 -22.74 -8.87 4.33
C SER A 258 -23.60 -8.42 5.54
N SER A 259 -23.02 -7.86 6.60
CA SER A 259 -23.72 -6.86 7.40
C SER A 259 -23.69 -5.56 6.60
N ALA A 260 -24.84 -5.03 6.21
CA ALA A 260 -24.92 -3.80 5.43
C ALA A 260 -24.09 -2.68 6.10
N VAL A 261 -23.04 -2.21 5.41
CA VAL A 261 -22.29 -1.03 5.83
C VAL A 261 -23.21 0.17 5.61
N GLU A 262 -23.54 0.86 6.69
CA GLU A 262 -24.30 2.09 6.69
C GLU A 262 -23.35 3.29 6.65
N ARG A 263 -23.87 4.43 6.19
CA ARG A 263 -23.13 5.69 6.11
C ARG A 263 -23.83 6.79 6.90
N LEU A 264 -23.04 7.61 7.59
CA LEU A 264 -23.49 8.80 8.29
C LEU A 264 -22.58 9.96 7.91
N GLN A 265 -23.15 11.13 7.64
CA GLN A 265 -22.39 12.30 7.23
C GLN A 265 -22.58 13.44 8.23
N THR A 266 -21.50 14.15 8.51
CA THR A 266 -21.49 15.38 9.31
C THR A 266 -20.94 16.55 8.46
N GLY A 267 -20.65 17.69 9.08
CA GLY A 267 -20.00 18.80 8.40
C GLY A 267 -18.62 18.42 7.87
N TYR A 268 -17.82 17.70 8.66
CA TYR A 268 -16.42 17.39 8.30
C TYR A 268 -16.15 15.92 8.00
N PHE A 269 -17.08 15.00 8.31
CA PHE A 269 -16.84 13.56 8.20
C PHE A 269 -17.87 12.81 7.35
N VAL A 270 -17.42 11.67 6.82
CA VAL A 270 -18.26 10.59 6.31
C VAL A 270 -17.89 9.31 7.05
N PHE A 271 -18.77 8.87 7.95
CA PHE A 271 -18.60 7.64 8.71
C PHE A 271 -19.13 6.44 7.92
N GLY A 272 -18.32 5.39 7.78
CA GLY A 272 -18.76 4.05 7.40
C GLY A 272 -18.82 3.16 8.64
N TYR A 273 -19.94 2.48 8.89
CA TYR A 273 -20.10 1.63 10.09
C TYR A 273 -21.04 0.45 9.79
N ARG A 274 -20.99 -0.61 10.60
CA ARG A 274 -21.93 -1.73 10.46
C ARG A 274 -23.23 -1.40 11.18
N ALA A 275 -24.37 -1.89 10.70
CA ALA A 275 -25.68 -1.64 11.31
C ALA A 275 -25.75 -1.96 12.82
N ALA A 276 -24.97 -2.95 13.29
CA ALA A 276 -24.87 -3.30 14.72
C ALA A 276 -24.26 -2.18 15.58
N ASP A 277 -23.36 -1.36 14.99
CA ASP A 277 -22.60 -0.32 15.69
C ASP A 277 -23.25 1.07 15.53
N ARG A 278 -24.47 1.12 14.98
CA ARG A 278 -25.17 2.37 14.63
C ARG A 278 -25.26 3.36 15.79
N GLN A 279 -25.53 2.87 17.00
CA GLN A 279 -25.64 3.73 18.18
C GLN A 279 -24.29 4.37 18.54
N ALA A 280 -23.19 3.61 18.49
CA ALA A 280 -21.86 4.12 18.75
C ALA A 280 -21.40 5.11 17.67
N ALA A 281 -21.67 4.80 16.40
CA ALA A 281 -21.38 5.70 15.27
C ALA A 281 -22.13 7.04 15.38
N LEU A 282 -23.43 7.01 15.73
CA LEU A 282 -24.22 8.21 15.96
C LEU A 282 -23.70 9.03 17.15
N ALA A 283 -23.28 8.36 18.23
CA ALA A 283 -22.72 9.02 19.40
C ALA A 283 -21.39 9.72 19.08
N LEU A 284 -20.49 9.05 18.34
CA LEU A 284 -19.22 9.64 17.90
C LEU A 284 -19.44 10.83 16.95
N ALA A 285 -20.32 10.66 15.96
CA ALA A 285 -20.64 11.70 14.98
C ALA A 285 -21.24 12.96 15.63
N ALA A 286 -21.96 12.81 16.75
CA ALA A 286 -22.54 13.94 17.47
C ALA A 286 -21.49 14.93 18.02
N SER A 287 -20.27 14.46 18.33
CA SER A 287 -19.18 15.30 18.85
C SER A 287 -18.01 15.49 17.87
N ALA A 288 -17.97 14.72 16.78
CA ALA A 288 -16.85 14.68 15.84
C ALA A 288 -16.49 16.06 15.24
N ASP A 289 -17.50 16.84 14.81
CA ASP A 289 -17.27 18.14 14.19
C ASP A 289 -16.75 19.19 15.19
N ASP A 290 -17.13 19.10 16.47
CA ASP A 290 -16.60 19.97 17.52
C ASP A 290 -15.15 19.62 17.86
N ALA A 291 -14.86 18.31 17.98
CA ALA A 291 -13.52 17.80 18.22
C ALA A 291 -12.55 18.17 17.08
N TYR A 292 -12.95 17.97 15.82
CA TYR A 292 -12.15 18.33 14.66
C TYR A 292 -11.86 19.83 14.59
N ARG A 293 -12.86 20.67 14.89
CA ARG A 293 -12.67 22.12 15.00
C ARG A 293 -11.73 22.50 16.14
N ALA A 294 -11.78 21.80 17.27
CA ALA A 294 -10.88 22.03 18.40
C ALA A 294 -9.43 21.66 18.05
N LEU A 295 -9.22 20.49 17.44
CA LEU A 295 -7.91 20.05 16.95
C LEU A 295 -7.36 20.99 15.86
N ALA A 296 -8.19 21.40 14.90
CA ALA A 296 -7.78 22.36 13.87
C ALA A 296 -7.34 23.70 14.47
N ARG A 297 -8.04 24.20 15.51
CA ARG A 297 -7.61 25.40 16.24
C ARG A 297 -6.29 25.17 16.99
N LEU A 298 -6.15 24.02 17.66
CA LEU A 298 -4.94 23.67 18.41
C LEU A 298 -3.71 23.59 17.49
N LEU A 299 -3.87 23.01 16.30
CA LEU A 299 -2.80 22.82 15.32
C LEU A 299 -2.68 23.99 14.30
N GLY A 300 -3.51 25.02 14.42
CA GLY A 300 -3.49 26.18 13.52
C GLY A 300 -3.87 25.86 12.06
N VAL A 301 -4.63 24.79 11.83
CA VAL A 301 -5.05 24.33 10.49
C VAL A 301 -6.31 25.08 10.06
N ALA A 302 -6.25 25.72 8.89
CA ALA A 302 -7.44 26.29 8.28
C ALA A 302 -8.31 25.18 7.70
N ILE A 303 -9.49 24.97 8.28
CA ILE A 303 -10.50 24.04 7.77
C ILE A 303 -11.51 24.81 6.90
N GLY A 304 -11.67 24.40 5.65
CA GLY A 304 -12.66 24.98 4.74
C GLY A 304 -14.10 24.64 5.15
N PRO A 305 -15.12 25.35 4.61
CA PRO A 305 -16.50 24.93 4.75
C PRO A 305 -16.65 23.51 4.15
N GLY A 306 -17.16 22.57 4.94
CA GLY A 306 -17.10 21.10 4.74
C GLY A 306 -17.89 20.51 3.56
N GLY A 307 -17.66 21.04 2.35
CA GLY A 307 -18.30 20.63 1.11
C GLY A 307 -17.43 19.73 0.22
N GLU A 308 -16.12 20.01 0.08
CA GLU A 308 -15.30 19.40 -0.98
C GLU A 308 -14.21 18.43 -0.48
N SER A 309 -13.88 18.41 0.81
CA SER A 309 -12.89 17.47 1.37
C SER A 309 -13.28 17.06 2.79
N ARG A 310 -14.20 16.10 2.90
CA ARG A 310 -14.56 15.47 4.18
C ARG A 310 -13.62 14.32 4.48
N VAL A 311 -13.35 14.13 5.77
CA VAL A 311 -12.56 13.00 6.27
C VAL A 311 -13.45 11.75 6.28
N PHE A 312 -13.00 10.68 5.66
CA PHE A 312 -13.65 9.38 5.74
C PHE A 312 -13.24 8.68 7.05
N ALA A 313 -14.22 8.35 7.88
CA ALA A 313 -14.01 7.65 9.14
C ALA A 313 -14.57 6.22 9.02
N ASP A 314 -13.68 5.24 8.85
CA ASP A 314 -14.04 3.83 8.77
C ASP A 314 -14.12 3.21 10.16
N LEU A 315 -15.33 2.81 10.56
CA LEU A 315 -15.62 2.15 11.83
C LEU A 315 -15.99 0.68 11.61
N THR A 316 -15.65 0.09 10.45
CA THR A 316 -16.04 -1.27 10.09
C THR A 316 -14.99 -2.34 10.38
N GLU A 317 -13.78 -1.89 10.75
CA GLU A 317 -12.58 -2.71 10.93
C GLU A 317 -12.57 -3.44 12.28
N ASN A 318 -12.16 -4.71 12.25
CA ASN A 318 -11.80 -5.46 13.47
C ASN A 318 -10.29 -5.75 13.37
N SER A 319 -9.45 -4.94 14.01
CA SER A 319 -8.00 -5.09 14.03
C SER A 319 -7.52 -5.57 15.39
N PRO A 320 -6.81 -6.71 15.48
CA PRO A 320 -6.15 -7.12 16.73
C PRO A 320 -4.81 -6.40 16.97
N GLU A 321 -4.33 -5.61 16.00
CA GLU A 321 -2.96 -5.07 15.99
C GLU A 321 -2.90 -3.58 16.32
N HIS A 322 -3.97 -2.81 16.02
CA HIS A 322 -4.03 -1.38 16.32
C HIS A 322 -5.46 -0.97 16.70
N LEU A 323 -5.57 0.08 17.52
CA LEU A 323 -6.85 0.66 17.90
C LEU A 323 -7.37 1.66 16.86
N GLY A 324 -6.49 2.19 16.02
CA GLY A 324 -6.80 3.09 14.92
C GLY A 324 -5.64 3.24 13.93
N ILE A 325 -5.93 3.78 12.75
CA ILE A 325 -4.93 4.18 11.76
C ILE A 325 -5.47 5.36 10.94
N ALA A 326 -4.60 6.30 10.59
CA ALA A 326 -4.97 7.47 9.80
C ALA A 326 -4.02 7.73 8.63
N GLY A 327 -4.59 8.29 7.57
CA GLY A 327 -3.92 8.84 6.40
C GLY A 327 -4.59 10.14 5.98
N TRP A 328 -4.16 10.75 4.87
CA TRP A 328 -4.51 12.14 4.50
C TRP A 328 -5.98 12.54 4.79
N TYR A 329 -6.95 11.84 4.21
CA TYR A 329 -8.39 12.11 4.39
C TYR A 329 -9.14 10.92 4.97
N THR A 330 -8.44 9.97 5.56
CA THR A 330 -9.05 8.74 6.05
C THR A 330 -8.55 8.46 7.44
N LEU A 331 -9.46 8.15 8.35
CA LEU A 331 -9.15 7.50 9.60
C LEU A 331 -9.93 6.19 9.70
N ARG A 332 -9.35 5.22 10.39
CA ARG A 332 -9.99 3.96 10.73
C ARG A 332 -9.87 3.74 12.22
N MET A 333 -10.88 3.12 12.81
CA MET A 333 -10.89 2.77 14.22
C MET A 333 -11.33 1.32 14.37
N ASP A 334 -10.67 0.60 15.27
CA ASP A 334 -11.09 -0.74 15.63
C ASP A 334 -12.46 -0.74 16.29
N ARG A 335 -13.30 -1.72 15.94
CA ARG A 335 -14.66 -1.82 16.45
C ARG A 335 -14.73 -2.07 17.95
N SER A 336 -13.75 -2.74 18.56
CA SER A 336 -13.76 -2.97 20.02
C SER A 336 -13.66 -1.68 20.82
N VAL A 337 -13.07 -0.63 20.23
CA VAL A 337 -12.96 0.70 20.83
C VAL A 337 -14.31 1.40 20.90
N LEU A 338 -15.27 1.07 20.02
CA LEU A 338 -16.52 1.81 19.90
C LEU A 338 -17.43 1.72 21.13
N ASP A 339 -17.29 0.66 21.94
CA ASP A 339 -18.12 0.40 23.10
C ASP A 339 -17.70 1.21 24.34
N ASP A 340 -16.43 1.57 24.47
CA ASP A 340 -15.91 2.41 25.55
C ASP A 340 -15.90 3.88 25.13
N VAL A 341 -16.72 4.71 25.80
CA VAL A 341 -16.87 6.13 25.44
C VAL A 341 -15.56 6.90 25.59
N ALA A 342 -14.78 6.64 26.64
CA ALA A 342 -13.55 7.38 26.91
C ALA A 342 -12.47 6.98 25.91
N LEU A 343 -12.28 5.67 25.72
CA LEU A 343 -11.31 5.14 24.75
C LEU A 343 -11.67 5.55 23.32
N ARG A 344 -12.95 5.47 22.93
CA ARG A 344 -13.43 5.92 21.62
C ARG A 344 -13.12 7.38 21.34
N SER A 345 -13.37 8.26 22.30
CA SER A 345 -13.06 9.67 22.12
C SER A 345 -11.55 9.91 22.02
N LEU A 346 -10.75 9.24 22.85
CA LEU A 346 -9.30 9.38 22.83
C LEU A 346 -8.71 8.92 21.49
N VAL A 347 -9.03 7.70 21.04
CA VAL A 347 -8.55 7.15 19.76
C VAL A 347 -9.04 8.01 18.60
N PHE A 348 -10.30 8.46 18.61
CA PHE A 348 -10.78 9.34 17.54
C PHE A 348 -10.01 10.67 17.48
N HIS A 349 -9.70 11.28 18.63
CA HIS A 349 -8.90 12.50 18.65
C HIS A 349 -7.48 12.26 18.17
N HIS A 350 -6.87 11.12 18.51
CA HIS A 350 -5.55 10.70 18.05
C HIS A 350 -5.52 10.59 16.52
N GLU A 351 -6.41 9.79 15.94
CA GLU A 351 -6.45 9.60 14.49
C GLU A 351 -6.83 10.87 13.72
N ALA A 352 -7.72 11.69 14.28
CA ALA A 352 -8.06 12.99 13.68
C ALA A 352 -6.88 13.98 13.72
N ALA A 353 -6.01 13.89 14.72
CA ALA A 353 -4.80 14.70 14.80
C ALA A 353 -3.80 14.32 13.70
N HIS A 354 -3.65 13.03 13.38
CA HIS A 354 -2.85 12.55 12.24
C HIS A 354 -3.33 13.12 10.91
N VAL A 355 -4.65 13.07 10.65
CA VAL A 355 -5.29 13.66 9.46
C VAL A 355 -4.95 15.15 9.34
N LEU A 356 -5.10 15.91 10.44
CA LEU A 356 -4.82 17.34 10.45
C LEU A 356 -3.32 17.65 10.33
N ALA A 357 -2.44 16.83 10.91
CA ALA A 357 -1.00 16.98 10.77
C ALA A 357 -0.54 16.77 9.33
N ALA A 358 -1.09 15.76 8.64
CA ALA A 358 -0.85 15.53 7.22
C ALA A 358 -1.31 16.72 6.36
N GLN A 359 -2.49 17.28 6.65
CA GLN A 359 -3.00 18.47 5.97
C GLN A 359 -2.14 19.72 6.25
N ALA A 360 -1.73 19.93 7.50
CA ALA A 360 -0.96 21.09 7.92
C ALA A 360 0.45 21.13 7.35
N SER A 361 1.06 19.96 7.17
CA SER A 361 2.38 19.78 6.57
C SER A 361 2.37 19.56 5.05
N GLU A 362 1.18 19.51 4.42
CA GLU A 362 1.02 19.14 3.01
C GLU A 362 1.78 17.84 2.68
N GLN A 363 1.55 16.81 3.50
CA GLN A 363 2.23 15.50 3.43
C GLN A 363 3.73 15.47 3.67
N ARG A 364 4.41 16.62 3.85
CA ARG A 364 5.87 16.61 4.04
C ARG A 364 6.31 15.89 5.30
N LEU A 365 5.50 15.88 6.36
CA LEU A 365 5.79 15.06 7.53
C LEU A 365 5.67 13.56 7.21
N THR A 366 4.75 13.18 6.32
CA THR A 366 4.55 11.80 5.87
C THR A 366 5.75 11.28 5.09
N ASP A 367 6.38 12.14 4.27
CA ASP A 367 7.62 11.83 3.56
C ASP A 367 8.81 11.56 4.51
N HIS A 368 8.70 12.00 5.76
CA HIS A 368 9.70 11.90 6.83
C HIS A 368 9.23 10.99 7.98
N VAL A 369 8.34 10.03 7.73
CA VAL A 369 7.85 9.12 8.80
C VAL A 369 8.96 8.26 9.38
N ALA A 370 9.93 7.85 8.55
CA ALA A 370 11.08 7.05 9.00
C ALA A 370 11.90 7.75 10.09
N ASP A 371 11.98 9.08 10.04
CA ASP A 371 12.75 9.93 10.96
C ASP A 371 11.91 10.89 11.82
N GLY A 372 10.58 10.74 11.76
CA GLY A 372 9.62 11.60 12.45
C GLY A 372 8.50 10.87 13.18
N GLN A 373 8.49 9.54 13.24
CA GLN A 373 7.43 8.78 13.92
C GLN A 373 7.20 9.22 15.37
N PHE A 374 8.27 9.47 16.14
CA PHE A 374 8.14 9.95 17.54
C PHE A 374 7.32 11.24 17.61
N PHE A 375 7.47 12.15 16.65
CA PHE A 375 6.70 13.39 16.61
C PHE A 375 5.29 13.15 16.09
N VAL A 376 5.12 12.32 15.07
CA VAL A 376 3.79 11.97 14.51
C VAL A 376 2.91 11.38 15.60
N GLU A 377 3.34 10.30 16.26
CA GLU A 377 2.57 9.66 17.33
C GLU A 377 2.50 10.55 18.58
N GLY A 378 3.61 11.20 18.94
CA GLY A 378 3.66 12.11 20.07
C GLY A 378 2.72 13.31 19.96
N LEU A 379 2.57 13.85 18.76
CA LEU A 379 1.66 14.96 18.48
C LEU A 379 0.21 14.51 18.61
N ALA A 380 -0.11 13.35 18.05
CA ALA A 380 -1.45 12.79 18.11
C ALA A 380 -1.86 12.48 19.56
N GLU A 381 -0.98 11.84 20.33
CA GLU A 381 -1.20 11.62 21.77
C GLU A 381 -1.36 12.94 22.52
N TRP A 382 -0.45 13.89 22.32
CA TRP A 382 -0.50 15.18 23.01
C TRP A 382 -1.81 15.92 22.73
N ALA A 383 -2.25 15.96 21.47
CA ALA A 383 -3.49 16.59 21.07
C ALA A 383 -4.72 15.85 21.63
N ALA A 384 -4.71 14.52 21.58
CA ALA A 384 -5.79 13.67 22.08
C ALA A 384 -5.98 13.82 23.59
N GLN A 385 -4.91 13.71 24.37
CA GLN A 385 -4.92 13.87 25.83
C GLN A 385 -5.36 15.28 26.23
N ARG A 386 -4.86 16.31 25.54
CA ARG A 386 -5.22 17.71 25.81
C ARG A 386 -6.69 18.00 25.52
N LEU A 387 -7.26 17.40 24.49
CA LEU A 387 -8.67 17.57 24.15
C LEU A 387 -9.60 16.74 25.04
N ALA A 388 -9.18 15.53 25.42
CA ALA A 388 -9.90 14.66 26.35
C ALA A 388 -9.87 15.19 27.79
N GLY A 389 -8.84 15.96 28.16
CA GLY A 389 -8.60 16.39 29.54
C GLY A 389 -8.21 15.24 30.46
N ASP A 390 -7.62 14.17 29.90
CA ASP A 390 -7.22 12.97 30.66
C ASP A 390 -5.82 13.14 31.27
N GLU A 391 -5.79 13.77 32.44
CA GLU A 391 -4.56 13.94 33.23
C GLU A 391 -3.99 12.62 33.75
N HIS A 392 -4.77 11.54 33.78
CA HIS A 392 -4.27 10.24 34.20
C HIS A 392 -3.47 9.58 33.07
N GLY A 393 -4.03 9.49 31.87
CA GLY A 393 -3.34 9.01 30.68
C GLY A 393 -2.07 9.82 30.37
N ALA A 394 -2.17 11.15 30.40
CA ALA A 394 -1.02 12.04 30.22
C ALA A 394 0.08 11.80 31.27
N ARG A 395 -0.27 11.42 32.50
CA ARG A 395 0.73 11.08 33.54
C ARG A 395 1.40 9.74 33.26
N GLN A 396 0.64 8.73 32.86
CA GLN A 396 1.19 7.42 32.51
C GLN A 396 2.19 7.52 31.37
N LEU A 397 1.89 8.29 30.32
CA LEU A 397 2.82 8.54 29.20
C LEU A 397 4.13 9.20 29.69
N ARG A 398 4.04 10.21 30.57
CA ARG A 398 5.22 10.86 31.17
C ARG A 398 6.05 9.88 32.01
N GLU A 399 5.39 9.04 32.80
CA GLU A 399 6.04 8.03 33.64
C GLU A 399 6.75 6.96 32.81
N GLN A 400 6.10 6.43 31.76
CA GLN A 400 6.69 5.48 30.82
C GLN A 400 7.88 6.08 30.08
N ALA A 401 7.75 7.32 29.58
CA ALA A 401 8.83 8.03 28.92
C ALA A 401 10.03 8.25 29.86
N ALA A 402 9.79 8.63 31.12
CA ALA A 402 10.86 8.86 32.09
C ALA A 402 11.57 7.56 32.46
N LEU A 403 10.82 6.48 32.67
CA LEU A 403 11.36 5.15 32.94
C LEU A 403 12.27 4.72 31.78
N ALA A 404 11.80 4.82 30.54
CA ALA A 404 12.58 4.42 29.37
C ALA A 404 13.81 5.31 29.17
N TRP A 405 13.65 6.64 29.31
CA TRP A 405 14.72 7.61 29.17
C TRP A 405 15.88 7.36 30.14
N GLN A 406 15.57 7.22 31.42
CA GLN A 406 16.59 7.03 32.46
C GLN A 406 17.21 5.62 32.41
N ARG A 407 16.42 4.60 32.07
CA ARG A 407 16.89 3.21 32.05
C ARG A 407 17.74 2.85 30.83
N HIS A 408 17.41 3.43 29.68
CA HIS A 408 18.08 3.13 28.42
C HIS A 408 19.03 4.24 27.97
N GLU A 409 19.22 5.28 28.79
CA GLU A 409 20.08 6.43 28.50
C GLU A 409 19.76 7.06 27.13
N LEU A 410 18.46 7.12 26.80
CA LEU A 410 18.00 7.57 25.49
C LEU A 410 18.42 9.01 25.23
N ARG A 411 18.72 9.30 23.97
CA ARG A 411 19.03 10.65 23.48
C ARG A 411 18.05 10.99 22.37
N PHE A 412 17.95 12.28 22.05
CA PHE A 412 17.11 12.72 20.94
C PHE A 412 17.48 12.02 19.61
N ASP A 413 18.77 11.78 19.37
CA ASP A 413 19.21 11.11 18.15
C ASP A 413 18.74 9.64 18.06
N ASP A 414 18.43 8.98 19.18
CA ASP A 414 17.83 7.65 19.19
C ASP A 414 16.35 7.65 18.76
N LEU A 415 15.68 8.81 18.84
CA LEU A 415 14.26 8.96 18.45
C LEU A 415 14.09 9.26 16.96
N LEU A 416 15.15 9.76 16.32
CA LEU A 416 15.16 10.17 14.93
C LEU A 416 15.16 9.01 13.94
N TRP A 417 15.25 7.76 14.39
CA TRP A 417 15.34 6.60 13.51
C TRP A 417 14.40 5.53 14.03
N ARG A 418 13.22 5.43 13.41
CA ARG A 418 12.19 4.46 13.78
C ARG A 418 12.77 3.05 13.90
N SER A 419 13.49 2.60 12.88
CA SER A 419 14.08 1.26 12.83
C SER A 419 15.00 0.99 14.03
N ALA A 420 15.91 1.91 14.33
CA ALA A 420 16.84 1.78 15.45
C ALA A 420 16.15 1.85 16.83
N LEU A 421 15.02 2.56 16.93
CA LEU A 421 14.21 2.60 18.15
C LEU A 421 13.45 1.26 18.33
N LEU A 422 12.78 0.78 17.28
CA LEU A 422 11.98 -0.44 17.30
C LEU A 422 12.80 -1.74 17.40
N GLU A 423 14.04 -1.73 16.92
CA GLU A 423 14.95 -2.87 17.10
C GLU A 423 15.26 -3.12 18.57
N ARG A 424 15.32 -2.05 19.37
CA ARG A 424 15.79 -2.08 20.76
C ARG A 424 14.65 -1.97 21.77
N HIS A 425 13.51 -1.44 21.37
CA HIS A 425 12.43 -1.04 22.27
C HIS A 425 11.05 -1.33 21.67
N ASP A 426 10.05 -1.40 22.56
CA ASP A 426 8.65 -1.53 22.18
C ASP A 426 8.15 -0.30 21.40
N GLU A 427 7.25 -0.51 20.43
CA GLU A 427 6.69 0.56 19.60
C GLU A 427 5.96 1.63 20.42
N TRP A 428 5.34 1.25 21.53
CA TRP A 428 4.68 2.18 22.47
C TRP A 428 5.62 3.24 23.04
N LEU A 429 6.94 2.99 23.04
CA LEU A 429 7.90 3.98 23.50
C LEU A 429 7.85 5.25 22.65
N SER A 430 7.63 5.12 21.34
CA SER A 430 7.56 6.27 20.41
C SER A 430 6.42 7.23 20.76
N TYR A 431 5.27 6.69 21.20
CA TYR A 431 4.10 7.42 21.67
C TYR A 431 4.42 8.19 22.96
N ALA A 432 4.94 7.48 23.97
CA ALA A 432 5.21 8.06 25.28
C ALA A 432 6.28 9.15 25.22
N ILE A 433 7.43 8.89 24.60
CA ILE A 433 8.52 9.87 24.53
C ILE A 433 8.18 11.02 23.57
N GLY A 434 7.48 10.70 22.48
CA GLY A 434 6.92 11.66 21.55
C GLY A 434 6.01 12.66 22.23
N PHE A 435 5.08 12.17 23.05
CA PHE A 435 4.15 12.99 23.83
C PHE A 435 4.90 14.01 24.69
N VAL A 436 5.92 13.58 25.44
CA VAL A 436 6.71 14.48 26.30
C VAL A 436 7.56 15.46 25.48
N TRP A 437 8.03 15.06 24.29
CA TRP A 437 8.75 15.96 23.39
C TRP A 437 7.84 17.07 22.86
N VAL A 438 6.64 16.73 22.39
CA VAL A 438 5.65 17.71 21.91
C VAL A 438 5.17 18.61 23.05
N GLU A 439 4.96 18.06 24.24
CA GLU A 439 4.66 18.84 25.45
C GLU A 439 5.80 19.82 25.78
N SER A 440 7.05 19.38 25.67
CA SER A 440 8.23 20.22 25.90
C SER A 440 8.30 21.36 24.88
N LEU A 441 8.05 21.07 23.60
CA LEU A 441 7.94 22.07 22.53
C LEU A 441 6.86 23.10 22.84
N ALA A 442 5.64 22.65 23.16
CA ALA A 442 4.52 23.53 23.46
C ALA A 442 4.79 24.42 24.69
N SER A 443 5.33 23.83 25.77
CA SER A 443 5.64 24.57 27.00
C SER A 443 6.72 25.64 26.82
N LEU A 444 7.67 25.40 25.91
CA LEU A 444 8.82 26.29 25.71
C LEU A 444 8.55 27.36 24.64
N CYS A 445 7.91 26.97 23.54
CA CYS A 445 7.76 27.78 22.34
C CYS A 445 6.33 28.24 22.08
N GLY A 446 5.39 27.90 22.98
CA GLY A 446 3.98 28.30 22.95
C GLY A 446 3.06 27.14 22.59
N ASP A 447 1.82 27.15 23.10
CA ASP A 447 0.82 26.10 22.87
C ASP A 447 0.53 25.83 21.38
N ASP A 448 0.73 26.82 20.51
CA ASP A 448 0.55 26.73 19.07
C ASP A 448 1.80 26.23 18.31
N ALA A 449 2.93 26.05 19.01
CA ALA A 449 4.21 25.71 18.40
C ALA A 449 4.19 24.39 17.61
N PRO A 450 3.52 23.30 18.04
CA PRO A 450 3.45 22.08 17.24
C PRO A 450 2.76 22.31 15.88
N GLY A 451 1.69 23.10 15.85
CA GLY A 451 1.00 23.50 14.62
C GLY A 451 1.84 24.41 13.74
N ARG A 452 2.53 25.40 14.34
CA ARG A 452 3.48 26.25 13.60
C ARG A 452 4.64 25.46 13.01
N LEU A 453 5.13 24.44 13.72
CA LEU A 453 6.19 23.55 13.24
C LEU A 453 5.73 22.77 11.99
N LEU A 454 4.53 22.19 12.02
CA LEU A 454 3.92 21.54 10.84
C LEU A 454 3.82 22.52 9.66
N ALA A 455 3.32 23.74 9.91
CA ALA A 455 3.20 24.77 8.87
C ALA A 455 4.57 25.23 8.34
N ALA A 456 5.62 25.19 9.17
CA ALA A 456 6.97 25.55 8.76
C ALA A 456 7.63 24.50 7.85
N MET A 457 7.18 23.24 7.88
CA MET A 457 7.66 22.19 6.98
C MET A 457 7.22 22.45 5.53
N ARG A 458 6.00 22.99 5.34
CA ARG A 458 5.45 23.29 4.01
C ARG A 458 5.84 24.65 3.43
N ARG A 459 6.71 25.42 4.10
CA ARG A 459 7.07 26.74 3.60
C ARG A 459 7.71 26.63 2.20
N PRO A 460 7.46 27.58 1.27
CA PRO A 460 7.95 27.47 -0.12
C PRO A 460 9.47 27.39 -0.25
N ASP A 461 10.19 27.92 0.73
CA ASP A 461 11.64 27.95 0.82
C ASP A 461 12.21 26.84 1.73
N ALA A 462 11.39 25.88 2.17
CA ALA A 462 11.88 24.77 2.98
C ALA A 462 12.87 23.92 2.16
N PRO A 463 14.08 23.66 2.68
CA PRO A 463 15.03 22.78 2.01
C PRO A 463 14.40 21.41 1.71
N THR A 464 14.75 20.83 0.56
CA THR A 464 14.35 19.46 0.21
C THR A 464 15.47 18.49 0.57
N GLY A 465 15.12 17.32 1.11
CA GLY A 465 16.10 16.26 1.41
C GLY A 465 16.91 16.45 2.70
N LEU A 466 16.49 17.33 3.61
CA LEU A 466 16.99 17.28 4.99
C LEU A 466 16.43 16.05 5.69
N VAL A 467 17.24 15.39 6.50
CA VAL A 467 16.85 14.21 7.28
C VAL A 467 17.35 14.33 8.71
N GLY A 468 16.72 13.59 9.63
CA GLY A 468 17.11 13.50 11.03
C GLY A 468 17.20 14.88 11.68
N ARG A 469 18.30 15.15 12.39
CA ARG A 469 18.47 16.37 13.20
C ARG A 469 18.34 17.66 12.38
N ALA A 470 18.89 17.70 11.18
CA ALA A 470 18.89 18.90 10.34
C ALA A 470 17.46 19.29 9.91
N PHE A 471 16.60 18.31 9.67
CA PHE A 471 15.18 18.54 9.37
C PHE A 471 14.47 19.24 10.53
N TRP A 472 14.67 18.75 11.76
CA TRP A 472 14.06 19.33 12.96
C TRP A 472 14.62 20.71 13.33
N GLU A 473 15.92 20.92 13.17
CA GLU A 473 16.56 22.22 13.40
C GLU A 473 16.00 23.29 12.46
N ASP A 474 15.87 22.97 11.16
CA ASP A 474 15.31 23.87 10.16
C ASP A 474 13.86 24.28 10.49
N GLY A 475 13.00 23.30 10.78
CA GLY A 475 11.60 23.55 11.11
C GLY A 475 11.43 24.38 12.39
N LEU A 476 12.19 24.07 13.44
CA LEU A 476 12.13 24.81 14.71
C LEU A 476 12.68 26.23 14.57
N GLN A 477 13.78 26.40 13.82
CA GLN A 477 14.36 27.72 13.57
C GLN A 477 13.37 28.63 12.83
N ALA A 478 12.63 28.09 11.85
CA ALA A 478 11.62 28.85 11.11
C ALA A 478 10.48 29.39 11.97
N ILE A 479 10.18 28.74 13.12
CA ILE A 479 9.16 29.22 14.07
C ILE A 479 9.75 30.02 15.25
N GLY A 480 11.04 30.34 15.20
CA GLY A 480 11.76 31.07 16.25
C GLY A 480 12.05 30.24 17.51
N CYS A 481 12.13 28.92 17.37
CA CYS A 481 12.43 27.96 18.43
C CYS A 481 13.80 27.30 18.17
N GLU A 482 14.39 26.67 19.18
CA GLU A 482 15.70 26.01 19.05
C GLU A 482 15.62 24.57 19.53
N LEU A 483 16.04 23.61 18.68
CA LEU A 483 16.01 22.18 18.99
C LEU A 483 16.75 21.86 20.30
N THR A 484 17.92 22.45 20.51
CA THR A 484 18.71 22.26 21.74
C THR A 484 17.93 22.64 23.00
N ARG A 485 17.13 23.71 22.94
CA ARG A 485 16.35 24.15 24.10
C ARG A 485 15.14 23.24 24.34
N VAL A 486 14.48 22.77 23.28
CA VAL A 486 13.39 21.78 23.38
C VAL A 486 13.91 20.49 24.01
N ASN A 487 15.04 19.97 23.52
CA ASN A 487 15.66 18.75 24.04
C ASN A 487 16.17 18.90 25.48
N ALA A 488 16.68 20.08 25.86
CA ALA A 488 17.03 20.36 27.24
C ALA A 488 15.79 20.39 28.16
N ARG A 489 14.66 20.94 27.67
CA ARG A 489 13.39 20.95 28.41
C ARG A 489 12.83 19.54 28.61
N LEU A 490 12.91 18.71 27.56
CA LEU A 490 12.56 17.28 27.59
C LEU A 490 13.38 16.56 28.66
N ALA A 491 14.71 16.60 28.56
CA ALA A 491 15.60 15.90 29.48
C ALA A 491 15.34 16.32 30.94
N ALA A 492 15.26 17.63 31.21
CA ALA A 492 14.96 18.14 32.54
C ALA A 492 13.58 17.71 33.06
N GLY A 493 12.58 17.55 32.17
CA GLY A 493 11.26 17.04 32.53
C GLY A 493 11.28 15.56 32.91
N LEU A 494 11.96 14.74 32.10
CA LEU A 494 12.06 13.29 32.30
C LEU A 494 12.94 12.94 33.51
N ASP A 495 14.03 13.66 33.75
CA ASP A 495 14.94 13.46 34.89
C ASP A 495 14.31 13.88 36.22
N ALA A 496 13.33 14.78 36.19
CA ALA A 496 12.62 15.24 37.40
C ALA A 496 11.57 14.23 37.90
N LEU A 497 11.17 13.26 37.07
CA LEU A 497 10.21 12.23 37.43
C LEU A 497 10.91 11.08 38.17
N PRO A 498 10.47 10.74 39.41
CA PRO A 498 11.09 9.68 40.18
C PRO A 498 10.75 8.31 39.59
N VAL A 499 11.79 7.58 39.14
CA VAL A 499 11.63 6.24 38.53
C VAL A 499 11.59 5.10 39.55
N ALA A 500 11.99 5.35 40.81
CA ALA A 500 12.22 4.31 41.81
C ALA A 500 10.95 3.62 42.38
N ASP A 501 9.75 4.18 42.18
CA ASP A 501 8.50 3.69 42.79
C ASP A 501 7.45 3.21 41.78
N LEU A 502 7.77 3.16 40.49
CA LEU A 502 6.84 2.67 39.47
C LEU A 502 6.90 1.13 39.46
N ASP A 503 5.97 0.51 40.18
CA ASP A 503 5.70 -0.92 40.17
C ASP A 503 5.05 -1.28 38.82
N VAL A 504 5.83 -1.19 37.74
CA VAL A 504 5.35 -1.49 36.39
C VAL A 504 5.19 -3.00 36.29
N PRO A 505 3.96 -3.52 36.09
CA PRO A 505 3.79 -4.93 35.81
C PRO A 505 4.61 -5.24 34.55
N ARG A 506 5.48 -6.24 34.63
CA ARG A 506 6.13 -6.78 33.44
C ARG A 506 5.02 -7.29 32.52
N VAL A 507 4.77 -6.56 31.43
CA VAL A 507 3.89 -6.99 30.33
C VAL A 507 4.62 -8.06 29.53
#